data_AF-A0A1C6FQ04-F1
#
_entry.id   AF-A0A1C6FQ04-F1
#
_cell.length_a   1.000
_cell.length_b   1.000
_cell.length_c   1.000
_cell.angle_alpha   90.00
_cell.angle_beta   90.00
_cell.angle_gamma   90.00
#
_symmetry.space_group_name_H-M   'P 1'
#
loop_
_entity.id
_entity.type
_entity.pdbx_description
1 polymer ?
#
loop_
_entity_poly.entity_id
_entity_poly.type
_entity_poly.pdbx_seq_one_letter_code
_entity_poly.pdbx_strand_id
1 'polypeptide(L)' 'MVYRWTDCPVLAGLDLGDYASDAVQSESGSSQELMSRYYIGIRGAWNKDSADLLEGGEELWNKLTSGAVSTASAEG' A
#
# COMPACT_ATOMS: atom_id res chain seq x y z
N MET A 1 10.35 -4.35 -0.48
CA MET A 1 10.07 -3.83 -1.85
C MET A 1 9.03 -2.72 -1.73
N VAL A 2 9.07 -1.69 -2.57
CA VAL A 2 8.21 -0.49 -2.46
C VAL A 2 7.66 -0.11 -3.84
N TYR A 3 6.39 0.25 -3.92
CA TYR A 3 5.72 0.74 -5.13
C TYR A 3 4.89 1.98 -4.82
N ARG A 4 4.70 2.89 -5.80
CA ARG A 4 3.62 3.88 -5.68
C ARG A 4 2.28 3.16 -5.72
N TRP A 5 1.30 3.66 -4.98
CA TRP A 5 -0.06 3.11 -5.03
C TRP A 5 -0.58 3.00 -6.48
N THR A 6 -0.36 4.05 -7.27
CA THR A 6 -0.78 4.14 -8.68
C THR A 6 -0.05 3.17 -9.62
N ASP A 7 1.11 2.66 -9.21
CA ASP A 7 1.88 1.69 -9.99
C ASP A 7 1.34 0.26 -9.82
N CYS A 8 0.44 0.04 -8.85
CA CYS A 8 -0.18 -1.26 -8.59
C CYS A 8 -1.60 -1.27 -9.15
N PRO A 9 -1.86 -1.94 -10.30
CA PRO A 9 -3.17 -1.90 -10.95
C PRO A 9 -4.28 -2.52 -10.09
N VAL A 10 -3.96 -3.53 -9.27
CA VAL A 10 -4.90 -4.10 -8.30
C VAL A 10 -5.36 -3.04 -7.31
N LEU A 11 -4.43 -2.29 -6.72
CA LEU A 11 -4.74 -1.25 -5.74
C LEU A 11 -5.44 -0.04 -6.36
N ALA A 12 -4.98 0.41 -7.52
CA ALA A 12 -5.60 1.51 -8.26
C ALA A 12 -7.03 1.18 -8.75
N GLY A 13 -7.35 -0.11 -8.91
CA GLY A 13 -8.67 -0.60 -9.32
C GLY A 13 -9.64 -0.89 -8.18
N LEU A 14 -9.24 -0.75 -6.92
CA LEU A 14 -10.14 -0.97 -5.78
C LEU A 14 -11.17 0.16 -5.68
N ASP A 15 -12.40 -0.21 -5.32
CA ASP A 15 -13.38 0.74 -4.81
C ASP A 15 -13.20 0.85 -3.29
N LEU A 16 -12.55 1.93 -2.85
CA LEU A 16 -12.28 2.19 -1.43
C LEU A 16 -13.35 3.07 -0.77
N GLY A 17 -14.35 3.53 -1.54
CA GLY A 17 -15.30 4.53 -1.10
C GLY A 17 -14.65 5.85 -0.66
N ASP A 18 -15.37 6.57 0.19
CA ASP A 18 -14.98 7.88 0.69
C ASP A 18 -14.67 7.83 2.20
N TYR A 19 -13.71 8.65 2.64
CA TYR A 19 -13.49 8.90 4.06
C TYR A 19 -14.29 10.13 4.50
N ALA A 20 -14.92 10.01 5.66
CA ALA A 20 -15.69 11.09 6.27
C ALA A 20 -14.84 11.81 7.33
N SER A 21 -15.12 13.09 7.50
CA SER A 21 -14.56 13.86 8.62
C SER A 21 -15.08 13.31 9.95
N ASP A 22 -14.22 13.30 10.97
CA ASP A 22 -14.56 12.96 12.34
C ASP A 22 -14.02 14.00 13.34
N ALA A 23 -14.05 13.68 14.64
CA ALA A 23 -13.59 14.58 15.69
C ALA A 23 -12.07 14.87 15.65
N VAL A 24 -11.29 14.09 14.90
CA VAL A 24 -9.82 14.15 14.80
C VAL A 24 -9.38 14.59 13.41
N GLN A 25 -10.14 14.26 12.36
CA GLN A 25 -9.85 14.62 10.98
C GLN A 25 -10.96 15.49 10.39
N SER A 26 -10.65 16.74 10.04
CA SER A 26 -11.62 17.68 9.48
C SER A 26 -11.90 17.51 7.97
N GLU A 27 -11.08 16.70 7.29
CA GLU A 27 -11.21 16.48 5.84
C GLU A 27 -12.15 15.33 5.52
N SER A 28 -12.72 15.37 4.34
CA SER A 28 -13.49 14.26 3.75
C SER A 28 -13.21 14.21 2.25
N GLY A 29 -13.33 13.04 1.64
CA GLY A 29 -13.08 12.89 0.22
C GLY A 29 -12.88 11.45 -0.21
N SER A 30 -12.40 11.27 -1.45
CA SER A 30 -12.15 9.94 -2.00
C SER A 30 -10.95 9.29 -1.33
N SER A 31 -11.17 8.10 -0.76
CA SER A 31 -10.10 7.29 -0.20
C SER A 31 -9.09 6.91 -1.28
N GLN A 32 -9.53 6.74 -2.53
CA GLN A 32 -8.61 6.45 -3.64
C GLN A 32 -7.73 7.63 -4.02
N GLU A 33 -8.27 8.84 -4.06
CA GLU A 33 -7.46 10.04 -4.35
C GLU A 33 -6.47 10.34 -3.22
N LEU A 34 -6.85 10.03 -1.98
CA LEU A 34 -5.93 10.11 -0.85
C LEU A 34 -4.80 9.09 -1.00
N MET A 35 -5.14 7.82 -1.28
CA MET A 35 -4.16 6.73 -1.36
C MET A 35 -3.21 6.82 -2.55
N SER A 36 -3.64 7.41 -3.67
CA SER A 36 -2.79 7.62 -4.84
C SER A 36 -1.53 8.45 -4.57
N ARG A 37 -1.49 9.19 -3.45
CA ARG A 37 -0.37 10.04 -3.03
C ARG A 37 0.73 9.27 -2.30
N TYR A 38 0.46 8.03 -1.90
CA TYR A 38 1.33 7.24 -1.03
C TYR A 38 2.02 6.08 -1.76
N TYR A 39 2.98 5.49 -1.06
CA TYR A 39 3.67 4.27 -1.46
C TYR A 39 3.24 3.13 -0.56
N ILE A 40 3.17 1.94 -1.14
CA ILE A 40 3.04 0.70 -0.37
C ILE A 40 4.38 -0.01 -0.31
N GLY A 41 4.68 -0.63 0.83
CA GLY A 41 5.91 -1.38 0.99
C GLY A 41 5.74 -2.51 1.99
N ILE A 42 6.31 -3.67 1.66
CA ILE A 42 6.52 -4.74 2.63
C ILE A 42 7.86 -4.50 3.33
N ARG A 43 7.81 -4.33 4.66
CA ARG A 43 8.98 -4.29 5.53
C ARG A 43 9.00 -5.53 6.40
N GLY A 44 10.13 -6.24 6.40
CA GLY A 44 10.42 -7.29 7.37
C GLY A 44 11.69 -6.92 8.12
N ALA A 45 11.62 -6.82 9.45
CA ALA A 45 12.80 -7.01 10.28
C ALA A 45 13.01 -8.53 10.33
N TRP A 46 14.05 -9.04 9.69
CA TRP A 46 14.32 -10.48 9.76
C TRP A 46 15.01 -10.80 11.09
N ASN A 47 14.30 -11.45 12.00
CA ASN A 47 14.89 -12.17 13.13
C ASN A 47 14.08 -13.44 13.40
N LYS A 48 14.64 -14.39 14.16
CA LYS A 48 14.00 -15.71 14.36
C LYS A 48 12.60 -15.62 15.01
N ASP A 49 12.33 -14.52 15.71
CA ASP A 49 11.10 -14.31 16.47
C ASP A 49 10.04 -13.54 15.66
N SER A 50 10.40 -12.99 14.49
CA SER A 50 9.52 -12.24 13.58
C SER A 50 9.18 -12.99 12.29
N ALA A 51 9.75 -14.16 12.06
CA ALA A 51 9.47 -14.98 10.87
C ALA A 51 7.99 -15.37 10.79
N ASP A 52 7.40 -15.82 11.90
CA ASP A 52 5.98 -16.19 11.97
C ASP A 52 5.06 -14.97 11.81
N LEU A 53 5.53 -13.76 12.15
CA LEU A 53 4.78 -12.51 11.95
C LEU A 53 4.67 -12.12 10.47
N LEU A 54 5.50 -12.70 9.61
CA LEU A 54 5.47 -12.49 8.16
C LEU A 54 4.69 -13.59 7.43
N GLU A 55 4.19 -14.61 8.13
CA GLU A 55 3.41 -15.70 7.55
C GLU A 55 2.14 -15.14 6.89
N GLY A 56 1.92 -15.48 5.62
CA GLY A 56 0.82 -14.95 4.80
C GLY A 56 1.02 -13.52 4.27
N GLY A 57 1.99 -12.76 4.80
CA GLY A 57 2.31 -11.40 4.36
C GLY A 57 2.82 -11.35 2.92
N GLU A 58 3.63 -12.33 2.52
CA GLU A 58 4.12 -12.44 1.14
C GLU A 58 3.01 -12.77 0.14
N GLU A 59 2.05 -13.63 0.53
CA GLU A 59 0.91 -13.97 -0.33
C GLU A 59 0.01 -12.75 -0.56
N LEU A 60 -0.31 -12.02 0.51
CA LEU A 60 -1.06 -10.77 0.41
C LEU A 60 -0.30 -9.74 -0.42
N TRP A 61 0.99 -9.57 -0.18
CA TRP A 61 1.83 -8.66 -0.95
C TRP A 61 1.82 -8.99 -2.45
N ASN A 62 2.00 -10.25 -2.83
CA ASN A 62 1.98 -10.70 -4.22
C ASN A 62 0.61 -10.45 -4.87
N LYS A 63 -0.49 -10.64 -4.14
CA LYS A 63 -1.84 -10.32 -4.62
C LYS A 63 -2.02 -8.82 -4.86
N LEU A 64 -1.61 -7.97 -3.91
CA LEU A 64 -1.78 -6.51 -4.00
C LEU A 64 -0.86 -5.87 -5.06
N THR A 65 0.30 -6.46 -5.32
CA THR A 65 1.30 -5.94 -6.26
C THR A 65 1.32 -6.67 -7.60
N SER A 66 0.32 -7.49 -7.87
CA SER A 66 0.20 -8.22 -9.14
C SER A 66 0.16 -7.22 -10.31
N GLY A 67 1.11 -7.39 -11.25
CA GLY A 67 1.26 -6.49 -12.40
C GLY A 67 1.86 -5.12 -12.08
N ALA A 68 2.37 -4.90 -10.87
CA ALA A 68 2.96 -3.61 -10.50
C ALA A 68 4.27 -3.35 -11.26
N VAL A 69 4.41 -2.14 -11.80
CA VAL A 69 5.64 -1.68 -12.47
C VAL A 69 6.08 -0.37 -11.81
N SER A 70 7.19 -0.43 -11.07
CA SER A 70 7.69 0.75 -10.34
C SER A 70 8.06 1.87 -11.30
N THR A 71 7.41 3.03 -11.16
CA THR A 71 7.81 4.29 -11.79
C THR A 71 8.76 5.12 -10.91
N ALA A 72 8.98 4.67 -9.67
CA ALA A 72 9.91 5.29 -8.74
C ALA A 72 11.36 4.97 -9.11
N SER A 73 12.20 6.00 -9.22
CA SER A 73 13.66 5.89 -9.32
C SER A 73 14.27 5.84 -7.91
N ALA A 74 15.41 5.16 -7.77
CA ALA A 74 16.19 5.23 -6.54
C ALA A 74 16.58 6.68 -6.25
N GLU A 75 16.48 7.10 -4.98
CA GLU A 75 17.08 8.36 -4.55
C GLU A 75 18.60 8.28 -4.72
N GLY A 76 19.18 9.30 -5.36
CA GLY A 76 20.61 9.40 -5.65
C GLY A 76 21.45 9.82 -4.45
#